data_AF-A0A6C0BTK9-F1
#
_entry.id   AF-A0A6C0BTK9-F1
#
_cell.length_a   1.000
_cell.length_b   1.000
_cell.length_c   1.000
_cell.angle_alpha   90.00
_cell.angle_beta   90.00
_cell.angle_gamma   90.00
#
_symmetry.space_group_name_H-M   'P 1'
#
loop_
_entity.id
_entity.type
_entity.pdbx_description
1 polymer ?
#
loop_
_entity_poly.entity_id
_entity_poly.type
_entity_poly.pdbx_seq_one_letter_code
_entity_poly.pdbx_strand_id
1 'polypeptide(L)'
;MTTYLLRPRDYVTIADNYGYESSDKKNIEGKLARKMCRCIKKVKKTLRVRPEISRENGAIAICNKSIFRNRGLKFNRVTCKKKAKFIRNKKDGWKLAKTRRNLEFKKKKTASNV
;
A
#
# COMPACT_ATOMS: atom_id res chain seq x y z
N MET A 1 5.50 3.00 18.29
CA MET A 1 5.71 3.23 16.83
C MET A 1 5.05 4.52 16.41
N THR A 2 5.81 5.57 16.12
CA THR A 2 5.27 6.88 15.69
C THR A 2 4.55 6.75 14.34
N THR A 3 3.28 7.17 14.28
CA THR A 3 2.48 7.30 13.05
C THR A 3 2.58 8.72 12.54
N TYR A 4 3.01 8.93 11.30
CA TYR A 4 2.98 10.26 10.68
C TYR A 4 1.79 10.32 9.71
N LEU A 5 0.91 11.31 9.87
CA LEU A 5 -0.20 11.52 8.95
C LEU A 5 0.32 11.94 7.56
N LEU A 6 -0.38 11.51 6.50
CA LEU A 6 -0.08 12.01 5.15
C LEU A 6 -0.61 13.43 4.99
N ARG A 7 0.26 14.31 4.51
CA ARG A 7 -0.04 15.66 4.07
C ARG A 7 -0.36 15.67 2.56
N PRO A 8 -1.01 16.72 2.02
CA PRO A 8 -1.27 16.82 0.58
C PRO A 8 -0.03 16.62 -0.29
N ARG A 9 1.12 17.19 0.09
CA ARG A 9 2.41 17.00 -0.61
C ARG A 9 2.85 15.53 -0.68
N ASP A 10 2.54 14.72 0.33
CA ASP A 10 2.90 13.29 0.33
C ASP A 10 2.13 12.52 -0.76
N TYR A 11 0.92 12.95 -1.13
CA TYR A 11 0.13 12.34 -2.20
C TYR A 11 0.73 12.59 -3.58
N VAL A 12 1.37 13.74 -3.80
CA VAL A 12 2.13 14.03 -5.03
C VAL A 12 3.29 13.04 -5.17
N THR A 13 4.11 12.90 -4.12
CA THR A 13 5.24 11.97 -4.15
C THR A 13 4.80 10.51 -4.36
N ILE A 14 3.65 10.13 -3.82
CA ILE A 14 3.05 8.81 -4.06
C ILE A 14 2.57 8.68 -5.50
N ALA A 15 1.93 9.69 -6.06
CA ALA A 15 1.50 9.68 -7.46
C ALA A 15 2.70 9.43 -8.38
N ASP A 16 3.77 10.21 -8.21
CA ASP A 16 4.99 10.14 -9.02
C ASP A 16 5.65 8.76 -8.93
N ASN A 17 5.78 8.21 -7.71
CA ASN A 17 6.44 6.92 -7.54
C ASN A 17 5.65 5.74 -8.15
N TYR A 18 4.33 5.86 -8.17
CA TYR A 18 3.45 4.81 -8.69
C TYR A 18 3.05 5.03 -10.15
N GLY A 19 3.43 6.17 -10.76
CA GLY A 19 3.07 6.55 -12.13
C GLY A 19 1.59 6.88 -12.27
N TYR A 20 1.04 7.69 -11.35
CA TYR A 20 -0.36 8.14 -11.41
C TYR A 20 -0.45 9.59 -11.89
N GLU A 21 -1.38 9.85 -12.81
CA GLU A 21 -1.59 11.17 -13.41
C GLU A 21 -2.19 12.21 -12.46
N SER A 22 -2.83 11.79 -11.37
CA SER A 22 -3.47 12.69 -10.39
C SER A 22 -2.97 12.44 -8.98
N SER A 23 -2.77 13.54 -8.26
CA SER A 23 -2.43 13.60 -6.83
C SER A 23 -3.67 13.54 -5.92
N ASP A 24 -4.86 13.38 -6.51
CA ASP A 24 -6.14 13.32 -5.80
C ASP A 24 -6.15 12.21 -4.75
N LYS A 25 -6.28 12.60 -3.49
CA LYS A 25 -6.32 11.67 -2.35
C LYS A 25 -7.29 10.51 -2.56
N LYS A 26 -8.54 10.77 -2.96
CA LYS A 26 -9.55 9.72 -3.16
C LYS A 26 -9.14 8.76 -4.29
N ASN A 27 -8.58 9.27 -5.37
CA ASN A 27 -8.16 8.47 -6.51
C ASN A 27 -6.95 7.59 -6.15
N ILE A 28 -5.93 8.17 -5.52
CA ILE A 28 -4.74 7.44 -5.05
C ILE A 28 -5.12 6.35 -4.05
N GLU A 29 -5.93 6.67 -3.04
CA GLU A 29 -6.41 5.68 -2.07
C GLU A 29 -7.13 4.52 -2.77
N GLY A 30 -7.96 4.81 -3.77
CA GLY A 30 -8.66 3.80 -4.57
C GLY A 30 -7.73 2.97 -5.44
N LYS A 31 -6.75 3.59 -6.11
CA LYS A 31 -5.74 2.90 -6.93
C LYS A 31 -4.87 1.97 -6.08
N LEU A 32 -4.37 2.46 -4.94
CA LEU A 32 -3.58 1.68 -3.99
C LEU A 32 -4.38 0.51 -3.39
N ALA A 33 -5.64 0.74 -2.99
CA ALA A 33 -6.49 -0.33 -2.48
C ALA A 33 -6.75 -1.40 -3.54
N ARG A 34 -7.03 -1.01 -4.79
CA ARG A 34 -7.18 -1.95 -5.92
C ARG A 34 -5.90 -2.75 -6.16
N LYS A 35 -4.73 -2.09 -6.16
CA LYS A 35 -3.43 -2.74 -6.30
C LYS A 35 -3.18 -3.76 -5.19
N MET A 36 -3.50 -3.42 -3.95
CA MET A 36 -3.43 -4.34 -2.80
C MET A 36 -4.33 -5.56 -2.98
N CYS A 37 -5.61 -5.36 -3.31
CA CYS A 37 -6.55 -6.45 -3.50
C CYS A 37 -6.17 -7.37 -4.66
N ARG A 38 -5.69 -6.81 -5.79
CA ARG A 38 -5.18 -7.60 -6.92
C ARG A 38 -3.96 -8.43 -6.52
N CYS A 39 -3.03 -7.85 -5.76
CA CYS A 39 -1.88 -8.56 -5.23
C CYS A 39 -2.31 -9.72 -4.31
N ILE A 40 -3.18 -9.47 -3.32
CA ILE A 40 -3.66 -10.52 -2.40
C ILE A 40 -4.31 -11.66 -3.19
N LYS A 41 -5.20 -11.35 -4.15
CA LYS A 41 -5.87 -12.36 -4.97
C LYS A 41 -4.88 -13.22 -5.77
N LYS A 42 -3.83 -12.60 -6.33
CA LYS A 42 -2.80 -13.31 -7.10
C LYS A 42 -1.92 -14.18 -6.19
N VAL A 43 -1.40 -13.60 -5.11
CA VAL A 43 -0.49 -14.30 -4.19
C VAL A 43 -1.21 -15.41 -3.42
N LYS A 44 -2.46 -15.21 -2.98
CA LYS A 44 -3.24 -16.23 -2.26
C LYS A 44 -3.38 -17.54 -3.04
N LYS A 45 -3.42 -17.47 -4.38
CA LYS A 45 -3.52 -18.66 -5.25
C LYS A 45 -2.21 -19.45 -5.34
N THR A 46 -1.07 -18.76 -5.27
CA THR A 46 0.26 -19.37 -5.49
C THR A 46 1.02 -19.62 -4.18
N LEU A 47 0.58 -19.02 -3.08
CA LEU A 47 1.30 -19.07 -1.82
C LEU A 47 1.11 -20.42 -1.12
N ARG A 48 2.23 -21.13 -0.97
CA ARG A 48 2.35 -22.31 -0.11
C ARG A 48 2.68 -21.84 1.31
N VAL A 49 1.82 -22.13 2.26
CA VAL A 49 1.99 -21.82 3.69
C VAL A 49 1.82 -23.09 4.51
N ARG A 50 2.37 -23.11 5.72
CA ARG A 50 2.12 -24.17 6.70
C ARG A 50 0.62 -24.28 6.99
N PRO A 51 0.09 -25.47 7.33
CA PRO A 51 -1.34 -25.68 7.56
C PRO A 51 -1.95 -24.74 8.60
N GLU A 52 -1.16 -24.33 9.59
CA GLU A 52 -1.55 -23.46 10.71
C GLU A 52 -1.72 -21.99 10.30
N ILE A 53 -1.22 -21.59 9.13
CA ILE A 53 -1.20 -20.20 8.68
C ILE A 53 -2.25 -19.99 7.59
N SER A 54 -3.11 -18.97 7.78
CA SER A 54 -4.01 -18.55 6.71
C SER A 54 -3.22 -18.01 5.51
N ARG A 55 -3.45 -18.60 4.32
CA ARG A 55 -2.93 -18.10 3.03
C ARG A 55 -3.24 -16.63 2.80
N GLU A 56 -4.36 -16.15 3.34
CA GLU A 56 -4.77 -14.76 3.24
C GLU A 56 -3.86 -13.84 4.06
N ASN A 57 -3.54 -14.21 5.29
CA ASN A 57 -2.63 -13.45 6.15
C ASN A 57 -1.22 -13.38 5.54
N GLY A 58 -0.72 -14.51 5.01
CA GLY A 58 0.56 -14.57 4.30
C GLY A 58 0.57 -13.67 3.05
N ALA A 59 -0.48 -13.74 2.23
CA ALA A 59 -0.61 -12.91 1.04
C ALA A 59 -0.67 -11.41 1.38
N ILE A 60 -1.41 -11.04 2.44
CA ILE A 60 -1.47 -9.66 2.94
C ILE A 60 -0.08 -9.19 3.37
N ALA A 61 0.67 -9.99 4.12
CA ALA A 61 2.01 -9.62 4.58
C ALA A 61 2.97 -9.36 3.41
N ILE A 62 2.98 -10.24 2.40
CA ILE A 62 3.80 -10.10 1.19
C ILE A 62 3.42 -8.85 0.41
N CYS A 63 2.13 -8.67 0.14
CA CYS A 63 1.63 -7.53 -0.61
C CYS A 63 1.84 -6.22 0.15
N ASN A 64 1.65 -6.22 1.47
CA ASN A 64 1.92 -5.06 2.33
C ASN A 64 3.40 -4.68 2.28
N LYS A 65 4.30 -5.66 2.36
CA LYS A 65 5.75 -5.42 2.27
C LYS A 65 6.11 -4.79 0.94
N SER A 66 5.67 -5.42 -0.16
CA SER A 66 5.99 -5.00 -1.52
C SER A 66 5.39 -3.65 -1.87
N ILE A 67 4.11 -3.41 -1.56
CA ILE A 67 3.40 -2.19 -1.96
C ILE A 67 3.70 -1.04 -0.99
N PHE A 68 3.53 -1.23 0.32
CA PHE A 68 3.53 -0.12 1.29
C PHE A 68 4.80 -0.05 2.13
N ARG A 69 5.16 -1.13 2.85
CA ARG A 69 6.20 -1.07 3.89
C ARG A 69 7.57 -0.68 3.34
N ASN A 70 7.98 -1.28 2.21
CA ASN A 70 9.24 -0.94 1.54
C ASN A 70 9.27 0.49 1.01
N ARG A 71 8.10 1.14 0.90
CA ARG A 71 7.93 2.52 0.44
C ARG A 71 7.69 3.50 1.59
N GLY A 72 7.81 3.06 2.84
CA GLY A 72 7.60 3.92 4.01
C GLY A 72 6.14 4.25 4.31
N LEU A 73 5.21 3.44 3.79
CA LEU A 73 3.77 3.60 4.00
C LEU A 73 3.22 2.46 4.85
N LYS A 74 2.12 2.75 5.55
CA LYS A 74 1.28 1.76 6.21
C LYS A 74 -0.18 2.11 6.03
N PHE A 75 -1.03 1.10 6.04
CA PHE A 75 -2.47 1.26 6.07
C PHE A 75 -3.03 0.64 7.35
N ASN A 76 -4.21 1.11 7.78
CA ASN A 76 -4.90 0.54 8.93
C ASN A 76 -5.56 -0.79 8.55
N ARG A 77 -6.62 -0.71 7.75
CA ARG A 77 -7.38 -1.87 7.28
C ARG A 77 -7.78 -1.68 5.82
N VAL A 78 -7.85 -2.78 5.08
CA VAL A 78 -8.29 -2.80 3.68
C VAL A 78 -9.43 -3.80 3.53
N THR A 79 -10.42 -3.48 2.71
CA THR A 79 -11.47 -4.43 2.32
C THR A 79 -11.46 -4.63 0.81
N CYS A 80 -11.58 -5.88 0.39
CA CYS A 80 -11.59 -6.30 -1.01
C CYS A 80 -12.92 -6.93 -1.44
N LYS A 81 -13.93 -7.00 -0.56
CA LYS A 81 -15.19 -7.74 -0.78
C LYS A 81 -16.11 -7.09 -1.83
N LYS A 82 -16.62 -5.88 -1.56
CA LYS A 82 -17.53 -5.15 -2.48
C LYS A 82 -16.77 -4.15 -3.36
N LYS A 83 -16.02 -3.24 -2.73
CA LYS A 83 -15.15 -2.27 -3.40
C LYS A 83 -13.83 -2.21 -2.65
N ALA A 84 -12.73 -2.20 -3.40
CA ALA A 84 -11.39 -2.07 -2.83
C ALA A 84 -11.23 -0.69 -2.18
N LYS A 85 -11.18 -0.65 -0.84
CA LYS A 85 -11.01 0.61 -0.09
C LYS A 85 -10.27 0.42 1.23
N PHE A 86 -9.60 1.47 1.68
CA PHE A 86 -9.06 1.54 3.04
C PHE A 86 -10.12 1.99 4.04
N ILE A 87 -10.09 1.37 5.22
CA ILE A 87 -11.00 1.65 6.32
C ILE A 87 -10.28 2.52 7.35
N ARG A 88 -10.93 3.62 7.75
CA ARG A 88 -10.40 4.55 8.74
C ARG A 88 -10.18 3.86 10.10
N ASN A 89 -9.15 4.27 10.80
CA ASN A 89 -9.01 3.96 12.21
C ASN A 89 -10.15 4.64 12.99
N LYS A 90 -10.74 3.93 13.97
CA LYS A 90 -11.79 4.48 14.83
C LYS A 90 -11.24 5.54 15.79
N LYS A 91 -9.99 5.37 16.26
CA LYS A 91 -9.36 6.27 17.23
C LYS A 91 -8.85 7.56 16.56
N ASP A 92 -8.03 7.39 15.53
CA ASP A 92 -7.25 8.51 14.97
C ASP A 92 -7.72 8.95 13.56
N GLY A 93 -8.77 8.32 13.01
CA GLY A 93 -9.36 8.68 11.71
C GLY A 93 -8.51 8.39 10.46
N TRP A 94 -7.21 8.09 10.59
CA TRP A 94 -6.33 7.85 9.44
C TRP A 94 -6.61 6.50 8.75
N LYS A 95 -6.35 6.46 7.43
CA LYS A 95 -6.48 5.26 6.59
C LYS A 95 -5.12 4.75 6.12
N LEU A 96 -4.33 5.69 5.59
CA LEU A 96 -2.92 5.54 5.27
C LEU A 96 -2.11 6.48 6.16
N ALA A 97 -0.94 6.03 6.57
CA ALA A 97 0.03 6.79 7.33
C ALA A 97 1.43 6.50 6.78
N LYS A 98 2.37 7.39 7.06
CA LYS A 98 3.78 7.14 6.83
C LYS A 98 4.38 6.43 8.04
N THR A 99 5.37 5.58 7.78
CA THR A 99 6.15 4.90 8.83
C THR A 99 7.37 5.71 9.25
N ARG A 100 7.71 6.77 8.50
CA ARG A 100 8.83 7.70 8.73
C ARG A 100 8.41 9.12 8.33
N ARG A 101 9.20 10.11 8.75
CA ARG A 101 8.89 11.55 8.54
C ARG A 101 8.81 11.91 7.05
N ASN A 102 9.76 11.42 6.25
CA ASN A 102 9.86 11.69 4.80
C ASN A 102 9.67 10.42 3.96
N LEU A 103 8.94 10.54 2.84
CA LEU A 103 8.76 9.44 1.89
C LEU A 103 9.88 9.44 0.86
N GLU A 104 10.91 8.64 1.11
CA GLU A 104 12.01 8.46 0.16
C GLU A 104 11.81 7.16 -0.63
N PHE A 105 11.23 7.27 -1.81
CA PHE A 105 11.16 6.13 -2.69
C PHE A 105 12.51 5.93 -3.36
N LYS A 106 13.11 4.73 -3.21
CA LYS A 106 14.29 4.38 -3.98
C LYS A 106 13.92 4.51 -5.46
N LYS A 107 14.59 5.41 -6.19
CA LYS A 107 14.46 5.52 -7.65
C LYS A 107 14.69 4.13 -8.21
N LYS A 108 13.84 3.67 -9.15
CA LYS A 108 14.21 2.50 -9.96
C LYS A 108 15.57 2.85 -10.58
N LYS A 109 16.58 1.99 -10.41
CA LYS A 109 17.73 2.03 -11.32
C LYS A 109 17.13 1.90 -12.71
N THR A 110 17.14 2.98 -13.48
CA THR A 110 16.91 2.91 -14.91
C THR A 110 17.94 1.89 -15.40
N ALA A 111 17.48 0.73 -15.86
CA ALA A 111 18.32 -0.04 -16.76
C ALA A 111 18.43 0.86 -17.98
N SER A 112 19.55 1.59 -18.07
CA SER A 112 20.00 2.10 -19.35
C SER A 112 20.13 0.86 -20.23
N ASN A 113 19.23 0.69 -21.18
CA ASN A 113 19.53 -0.13 -22.34
C ASN A 113 20.72 0.56 -23.00
N VAL A 114 21.91 -0.03 -22.83
CA VAL A 114 23.02 0.08 -23.77
C VAL A 114 22.90 -1.13 -24.69
#